data_AF-L7QYN7-F1
#
_entry.id   AF-L7QYN7-F1
#
_cell.length_a   1.000
_cell.length_b   1.000
_cell.length_c   1.000
_cell.angle_alpha   90.00
_cell.angle_beta   90.00
_cell.angle_gamma   90.00
#
_symmetry.space_group_name_H-M   'P 1'
#
loop_
_entity.id
_entity.type
_entity.pdbx_description
1 polymer ?
#
loop_
_entity_poly.entity_id
_entity_poly.type
_entity_poly.pdbx_seq_one_letter_code
_entity_poly.pdbx_strand_id
1 'polypeptide(L)'
;GAYDAMVPDVECLKVVTEILDSLDIGKYVLKVNHRRLLDGMFEACGVPADKFRTTCSTVDKLDKSPWDEVRTEMINEKGVTPDAADRIGEYVRLNGGTELVEKLLKDDKLSKTKAAVEGLEGIKLLLQYSELYGLKDKVLFDLSLARGL
;
A
#
# COMPACT_ATOMS: atom_id res chain seq x y z
N GLY A 1 7.02 -6.86 20.97
CA GLY A 1 8.05 -7.84 21.38
C GLY A 1 9.01 -8.06 20.22
N ALA A 2 10.10 -8.78 20.44
CA ALA A 2 10.94 -9.28 19.36
C ALA A 2 10.37 -10.63 18.89
N TYR A 3 9.87 -10.68 17.66
CA TYR A 3 9.26 -11.85 17.04
C TYR A 3 9.76 -11.97 15.60
N ASP A 4 9.49 -13.12 14.98
CA ASP A 4 9.75 -13.30 13.55
C ASP A 4 8.90 -12.34 12.72
N ALA A 5 9.48 -11.86 11.61
CA ALA A 5 8.88 -10.83 10.79
C ALA A 5 7.50 -11.25 10.27
N MET A 6 6.53 -10.33 10.30
CA MET A 6 5.16 -10.48 9.79
C MET A 6 4.29 -11.54 10.49
N VAL A 7 4.80 -12.29 11.47
CA VAL A 7 4.01 -13.27 12.23
C VAL A 7 2.96 -12.59 13.13
N PRO A 8 3.31 -11.57 13.94
CA PRO A 8 2.29 -10.85 14.71
C PRO A 8 1.33 -10.05 13.80
N ASP A 9 1.85 -9.55 12.67
CA ASP A 9 1.09 -8.74 11.72
C ASP A 9 -0.05 -9.55 11.07
N VAL A 10 0.22 -10.79 10.62
CA VAL A 10 -0.83 -11.68 10.09
C VAL A 10 -1.82 -12.10 11.18
N GLU A 11 -1.37 -12.27 12.42
CA GLU A 11 -2.25 -12.64 13.54
C GLU A 11 -3.26 -11.52 13.81
N CYS A 12 -2.85 -10.25 13.72
CA CYS A 12 -3.79 -9.13 13.77
C CYS A 12 -4.85 -9.21 12.67
N LEU A 13 -4.46 -9.54 11.43
CA LEU A 13 -5.43 -9.73 10.33
C LEU A 13 -6.39 -10.89 10.62
N LYS A 14 -5.90 -11.98 11.23
CA LYS A 14 -6.71 -13.12 11.61
C LYS A 14 -7.76 -12.74 12.65
N VAL A 15 -7.36 -12.03 13.71
CA VAL A 15 -8.27 -11.58 14.77
C VAL A 15 -9.35 -10.67 14.20
N VAL A 16 -8.98 -9.69 13.35
CA VAL A 16 -9.96 -8.81 12.69
C VAL A 16 -10.92 -9.63 11.84
N THR A 17 -10.42 -10.59 11.06
CA THR A 17 -11.23 -11.47 10.24
C THR A 17 -12.24 -12.26 11.08
N GLU A 18 -11.81 -12.88 12.17
CA GLU A 18 -12.68 -13.67 13.06
C GLU A 18 -13.78 -12.82 13.69
N ILE A 19 -13.46 -11.58 14.08
CA ILE A 19 -14.45 -10.62 14.60
C ILE A 19 -15.48 -10.28 13.51
N LEU A 20 -15.04 -9.91 12.30
CA LEU A 20 -15.94 -9.52 11.21
C LEU A 20 -16.82 -10.70 10.75
N ASP A 21 -16.26 -11.91 10.71
CA ASP A 21 -17.02 -13.13 10.42
C ASP A 21 -18.08 -13.40 11.49
N SER A 22 -17.73 -13.23 12.77
CA SER A 22 -18.65 -13.46 13.89
C SER A 22 -19.80 -12.46 13.94
N LEU A 23 -19.62 -11.26 13.36
CA LEU A 23 -20.66 -10.24 13.27
C LEU A 23 -21.63 -10.46 12.10
N ASP A 24 -21.34 -11.39 11.18
CA ASP A 24 -22.15 -11.73 10.00
C ASP A 24 -22.60 -10.50 9.18
N ILE A 25 -21.67 -9.58 8.92
CA ILE A 25 -21.94 -8.31 8.20
C ILE A 25 -21.92 -8.44 6.67
N GLY A 26 -21.88 -9.68 6.16
CA GLY A 26 -21.72 -9.97 4.74
C GLY A 26 -20.27 -9.91 4.25
N LYS A 27 -20.08 -9.62 2.95
CA LYS A 27 -18.76 -9.66 2.32
C LYS A 27 -17.93 -8.42 2.68
N TYR A 28 -16.66 -8.64 2.99
CA TYR A 28 -15.69 -7.57 3.25
C TYR A 28 -14.33 -7.91 2.63
N VAL A 29 -13.46 -6.91 2.58
CA VAL A 29 -12.07 -7.03 2.15
C VAL A 29 -11.19 -6.21 3.09
N LEU A 30 -10.10 -6.81 3.55
CA LEU A 30 -9.03 -6.17 4.32
C LEU A 30 -7.96 -5.69 3.35
N LYS A 31 -7.93 -4.38 3.13
CA LYS A 31 -6.86 -3.75 2.34
C LYS A 31 -5.59 -3.64 3.18
N VAL A 32 -4.46 -4.04 2.63
CA VAL A 32 -3.15 -3.95 3.28
C VAL A 32 -2.16 -3.22 2.38
N ASN A 33 -1.22 -2.52 3.01
CA ASN A 33 -0.11 -1.85 2.35
C ASN A 33 1.03 -1.67 3.37
N HIS A 34 2.20 -1.20 2.91
CA HIS A 34 3.37 -1.04 3.76
C HIS A 34 3.92 0.39 3.68
N ARG A 35 4.15 1.02 4.84
CA ARG A 35 4.67 2.41 4.92
C ARG A 35 5.95 2.61 4.13
N ARG A 36 6.94 1.73 4.30
CA ARG A 36 8.21 1.82 3.54
C ARG A 36 8.04 1.68 2.03
N LEU A 37 6.99 0.98 1.58
CA LEU A 37 6.68 0.89 0.17
C LEU A 37 6.18 2.23 -0.36
N LEU A 38 5.30 2.91 0.39
CA LEU A 38 4.88 4.27 0.05
C LEU A 38 6.06 5.24 0.03
N ASP A 39 6.93 5.19 1.05
CA ASP A 39 8.16 5.99 1.12
C ASP A 39 9.00 5.81 -0.15
N GLY A 40 9.33 4.55 -0.48
CA GLY A 40 10.18 4.25 -1.63
C GLY A 40 9.51 4.51 -2.98
N MET A 41 8.20 4.35 -3.09
CA MET A 41 7.43 4.65 -4.30
C MET A 41 7.42 6.15 -4.59
N PHE A 42 7.21 6.98 -3.57
CA PHE A 42 7.23 8.44 -3.74
C PHE A 42 8.64 8.95 -4.04
N GLU A 43 9.66 8.40 -3.40
CA GLU A 43 11.07 8.67 -3.74
C GLU A 43 11.35 8.32 -5.22
N ALA A 44 10.96 7.12 -5.66
CA ALA A 44 11.12 6.68 -7.05
C ALA A 44 10.34 7.54 -8.07
N CYS A 45 9.24 8.16 -7.64
CA CYS A 45 8.47 9.10 -8.46
C CYS A 45 9.07 10.52 -8.48
N GLY A 46 10.06 10.82 -7.64
CA GLY A 46 10.70 12.13 -7.54
C GLY A 46 9.99 13.10 -6.58
N VAL A 47 9.21 12.59 -5.62
CA VAL A 47 8.61 13.41 -4.57
C VAL A 47 9.69 13.78 -3.54
N PRO A 48 9.87 15.08 -3.23
CA PRO A 48 10.77 15.50 -2.17
C PRO A 48 10.38 14.92 -0.80
N ALA A 49 11.38 14.56 0.02
CA ALA A 49 11.14 13.91 1.31
C ALA A 49 10.31 14.77 2.29
N ASP A 50 10.42 16.10 2.21
CA ASP A 50 9.62 17.05 3.00
C ASP A 50 8.14 17.07 2.62
N LYS A 51 7.79 16.59 1.41
CA LYS A 51 6.42 16.50 0.90
C LYS A 51 5.79 15.12 1.09
N PHE A 52 6.52 14.13 1.61
CA PHE A 52 6.05 12.76 1.79
C PHE A 52 4.68 12.69 2.50
N ARG A 53 4.59 13.28 3.70
CA ARG A 53 3.35 13.25 4.52
C ARG A 53 2.17 13.91 3.80
N THR A 54 2.41 15.05 3.17
CA THR A 54 1.35 15.77 2.44
C THR A 54 0.88 14.99 1.21
N THR A 55 1.79 14.33 0.50
CA THR A 55 1.45 13.47 -0.64
C THR A 55 0.69 12.23 -0.19
N CYS A 56 1.08 11.58 0.91
CA CYS A 56 0.33 10.46 1.50
C CYS A 56 -1.11 10.86 1.85
N SER A 57 -1.27 12.01 2.51
CA SER A 57 -2.59 12.51 2.90
C SER A 57 -3.50 12.78 1.70
N THR A 58 -2.93 13.18 0.55
CA THR A 58 -3.71 13.37 -0.68
C THR A 58 -4.04 12.04 -1.35
N VAL A 59 -3.10 11.09 -1.38
CA VAL A 59 -3.32 9.74 -1.93
C VAL A 59 -4.39 8.97 -1.15
N ASP A 60 -4.47 9.13 0.18
CA ASP A 60 -5.52 8.49 1.00
C ASP A 60 -6.94 8.87 0.56
N LYS A 61 -7.11 10.05 -0.07
CA LYS A 61 -8.41 10.50 -0.58
C LYS A 61 -8.91 9.71 -1.79
N LEU A 62 -8.09 8.83 -2.39
CA LEU A 62 -8.51 7.96 -3.50
C LEU A 62 -9.62 6.98 -3.12
N ASP A 63 -9.88 6.80 -1.82
CA ASP A 63 -11.03 6.05 -1.33
C ASP A 63 -12.37 6.75 -1.61
N LYS A 64 -12.37 8.07 -1.81
CA LYS A 64 -13.58 8.92 -1.90
C LYS A 64 -13.59 9.86 -3.11
N SER A 65 -12.42 10.18 -3.66
CA SER A 65 -12.25 11.11 -4.77
C SER A 65 -11.63 10.42 -5.99
N PRO A 66 -12.05 10.78 -7.22
CA PRO A 66 -11.42 10.30 -8.43
C PRO A 66 -9.96 10.77 -8.53
N TRP A 67 -9.16 10.03 -9.30
CA TRP A 67 -7.75 10.34 -9.50
C TRP A 67 -7.50 11.78 -9.98
N ASP A 68 -8.34 12.32 -10.86
CA ASP A 68 -8.10 13.65 -11.44
C ASP A 68 -8.15 14.76 -10.38
N GLU A 69 -9.02 14.61 -9.36
CA GLU A 69 -9.07 15.51 -8.21
C GLU A 69 -7.82 15.35 -7.34
N VAL A 70 -7.46 14.11 -7.01
CA VAL A 70 -6.27 13.80 -6.20
C VAL A 70 -4.98 14.29 -6.85
N ARG A 71 -4.86 14.11 -8.17
CA ARG A 71 -3.75 14.63 -8.99
C ARG A 71 -3.70 16.15 -8.95
N THR A 72 -4.84 16.80 -9.14
CA THR A 72 -4.95 18.27 -9.12
C THR A 72 -4.53 18.83 -7.76
N GLU A 73 -4.96 18.20 -6.67
CA GLU A 73 -4.56 18.57 -5.31
C GLU A 73 -3.05 18.39 -5.07
N MET A 74 -2.47 17.25 -5.49
CA MET A 74 -1.03 17.01 -5.37
C MET A 74 -0.20 18.11 -6.05
N ILE A 75 -0.63 18.54 -7.23
CA ILE A 75 0.09 19.55 -8.00
C ILE A 75 -0.12 20.95 -7.41
N ASN A 76 -1.38 21.36 -7.25
CA ASN A 76 -1.71 22.75 -6.96
C ASN A 76 -1.55 23.11 -5.47
N GLU A 77 -1.80 22.17 -4.57
CA GLU A 77 -1.74 22.45 -3.13
C GLU A 77 -0.46 21.93 -2.49
N LYS A 78 0.01 20.75 -2.90
CA LYS A 78 1.18 20.10 -2.26
C LYS A 78 2.48 20.39 -3.01
N GLY A 79 2.39 20.99 -4.21
CA GLY A 79 3.53 21.35 -5.02
C GLY A 79 4.32 20.14 -5.53
N VAL A 80 3.66 19.00 -5.73
CA VAL A 80 4.24 17.85 -6.44
C VAL A 80 4.28 18.18 -7.93
N THR A 81 5.38 17.88 -8.62
CA THR A 81 5.47 18.14 -10.06
C THR A 81 4.45 17.29 -10.83
N PRO A 82 3.87 17.77 -11.94
CA PRO A 82 2.95 16.99 -12.77
C PRO A 82 3.48 15.60 -13.14
N ASP A 83 4.73 15.50 -13.57
CA ASP A 83 5.39 14.24 -13.91
C ASP A 83 5.43 13.25 -12.74
N ALA A 84 5.76 13.73 -11.53
CA ALA A 84 5.76 12.89 -10.33
C ALA A 84 4.34 12.46 -9.96
N ALA A 85 3.35 13.34 -10.07
CA ALA A 85 1.95 13.00 -9.83
C ALA A 85 1.47 11.92 -10.81
N ASP A 86 1.78 12.05 -12.10
CA ASP A 86 1.41 11.07 -13.12
C ASP A 86 2.04 9.69 -12.85
N ARG A 87 3.33 9.66 -12.48
CA ARG A 87 4.01 8.42 -12.08
C ARG A 87 3.40 7.79 -10.83
N ILE A 88 3.04 8.58 -9.82
CA ILE A 88 2.32 8.08 -8.64
C ILE A 88 1.01 7.41 -9.08
N GLY A 89 0.30 8.03 -10.02
CA GLY A 89 -0.96 7.53 -10.59
C GLY A 89 -0.86 6.15 -11.23
N GLU A 90 0.29 5.82 -11.83
CA GLU A 90 0.56 4.49 -12.38
C GLU A 90 0.58 3.40 -11.30
N TYR A 91 1.05 3.75 -10.09
CA TYR A 91 1.18 2.79 -8.99
C TYR A 91 -0.05 2.73 -8.08
N VAL A 92 -0.59 3.88 -7.65
CA VAL A 92 -1.68 3.91 -6.63
C VAL A 92 -3.01 3.32 -7.13
N ARG A 93 -3.15 3.11 -8.44
CA ARG A 93 -4.31 2.43 -9.03
C ARG A 93 -4.17 0.92 -9.06
N LEU A 94 -3.00 0.38 -8.68
CA LEU A 94 -2.74 -1.05 -8.65
C LEU A 94 -3.20 -1.63 -7.31
N ASN A 95 -3.90 -2.75 -7.41
CA ASN A 95 -4.20 -3.64 -6.29
C ASN A 95 -4.22 -5.09 -6.80
N GLY A 96 -4.02 -6.04 -5.90
CA GLY A 96 -3.93 -7.45 -6.24
C GLY A 96 -3.40 -8.30 -5.08
N GLY A 97 -2.86 -9.46 -5.41
CA GLY A 97 -2.21 -10.39 -4.48
C GLY A 97 -0.70 -10.46 -4.69
N THR A 98 -0.15 -11.64 -4.44
CA THR A 98 1.29 -11.93 -4.53
C THR A 98 1.85 -11.66 -5.93
N GLU A 99 1.06 -11.85 -6.98
CA GLU A 99 1.45 -11.58 -8.36
C GLU A 99 1.76 -10.09 -8.61
N LEU A 100 1.03 -9.18 -7.95
CA LEU A 100 1.32 -7.75 -8.01
C LEU A 100 2.64 -7.44 -7.32
N VAL A 101 2.92 -8.08 -6.18
CA VAL A 101 4.19 -7.92 -5.47
C VAL A 101 5.36 -8.35 -6.35
N GLU A 102 5.26 -9.51 -7.00
CA GLU A 102 6.30 -10.01 -7.91
C GLU A 102 6.51 -9.10 -9.13
N LYS A 103 5.43 -8.50 -9.65
CA LYS A 103 5.51 -7.52 -10.72
C LYS A 103 6.25 -6.26 -10.26
N LEU A 104 5.93 -5.73 -9.08
CA LEU A 104 6.55 -4.52 -8.53
C LEU A 104 8.00 -4.74 -8.10
N LEU A 105 8.38 -5.95 -7.67
CA LEU A 105 9.78 -6.30 -7.40
C LEU A 105 10.65 -6.28 -8.67
N LYS A 106 10.05 -6.46 -9.84
CA LYS A 106 10.72 -6.38 -11.15
C LYS A 106 10.64 -5.00 -11.80
N ASP A 107 9.95 -4.04 -11.16
CA ASP A 107 9.86 -2.68 -11.67
C ASP A 107 11.22 -1.98 -11.55
N ASP A 108 11.70 -1.40 -12.65
CA ASP A 108 13.04 -0.80 -12.73
C ASP A 108 13.25 0.39 -11.79
N LYS A 109 12.18 1.06 -11.36
CA LYS A 109 12.25 2.20 -10.45
C LYS A 109 12.20 1.71 -9.01
N LEU A 110 11.22 0.87 -8.67
CA LEU A 110 11.02 0.38 -7.30
C LEU A 110 12.12 -0.58 -6.85
N SER A 111 12.63 -1.44 -7.75
CA SER A 111 13.70 -2.39 -7.44
C SER A 111 15.03 -1.72 -7.04
N LYS A 112 15.22 -0.45 -7.44
CA LYS A 112 16.41 0.35 -7.08
C LYS A 112 16.24 1.10 -5.76
N THR A 113 15.01 1.18 -5.24
CA THR A 113 14.72 1.87 -3.99
C THR A 113 14.65 0.88 -2.83
N LYS A 114 15.64 0.91 -1.95
CA LYS A 114 15.75 -0.02 -0.82
C LYS A 114 14.48 -0.09 0.04
N ALA A 115 13.87 1.07 0.35
CA ALA A 115 12.65 1.12 1.14
C ALA A 115 11.46 0.42 0.44
N ALA A 116 11.36 0.56 -0.88
CA ALA A 116 10.33 -0.10 -1.67
C ALA A 116 10.52 -1.62 -1.67
N VAL A 117 11.75 -2.10 -1.90
CA VAL A 117 12.06 -3.54 -1.87
C VAL A 117 11.77 -4.15 -0.51
N GLU A 118 12.21 -3.51 0.58
CA GLU A 118 11.92 -3.97 1.94
C GLU A 118 10.41 -4.02 2.22
N GLY A 119 9.65 -3.02 1.76
CA GLY A 119 8.19 -3.01 1.90
C GLY A 119 7.51 -4.11 1.09
N LEU A 120 7.96 -4.36 -0.14
CA LEU A 120 7.42 -5.42 -1.00
C LEU A 120 7.70 -6.81 -0.44
N GLU A 121 8.92 -7.08 0.06
CA GLU A 121 9.23 -8.36 0.70
C GLU A 121 8.42 -8.56 1.99
N GLY A 122 8.19 -7.50 2.76
CA GLY A 122 7.28 -7.54 3.91
C GLY A 122 5.85 -7.92 3.53
N ILE A 123 5.29 -7.27 2.50
CA ILE A 123 3.94 -7.61 1.99
C ILE A 123 3.90 -9.03 1.42
N LYS A 124 4.94 -9.46 0.71
CA LYS A 124 5.04 -10.83 0.18
C LYS A 124 4.91 -11.85 1.30
N LEU A 125 5.67 -11.67 2.38
CA LEU A 125 5.65 -12.56 3.53
C LEU A 125 4.30 -12.54 4.25
N LEU A 126 3.72 -11.33 4.42
CA LEU A 126 2.39 -11.17 5.01
C LEU A 126 1.31 -11.90 4.20
N LEU A 127 1.34 -11.82 2.87
CA LEU A 127 0.40 -12.52 1.98
C LEU A 127 0.58 -14.03 2.04
N GLN A 128 1.82 -14.53 2.09
CA GLN A 128 2.11 -15.96 2.27
C GLN A 128 1.53 -16.49 3.59
N TYR A 129 1.74 -15.77 4.69
CA TYR A 129 1.14 -16.17 5.96
C TYR A 129 -0.38 -16.04 5.93
N SER A 130 -0.92 -15.00 5.30
CA SER A 130 -2.37 -14.83 5.14
C SER A 130 -3.00 -16.04 4.45
N GLU A 131 -2.34 -16.61 3.44
CA GLU A 131 -2.76 -17.85 2.78
C GLU A 131 -2.76 -19.05 3.76
N LEU A 132 -1.69 -19.22 4.55
CA LEU A 132 -1.62 -20.30 5.56
C LEU A 132 -2.70 -20.18 6.66
N TYR A 133 -3.11 -18.96 7.00
CA TYR A 133 -4.17 -18.68 7.97
C TYR A 133 -5.60 -18.75 7.39
N GLY A 134 -5.72 -19.08 6.09
CA GLY A 134 -6.99 -19.17 5.38
C GLY A 134 -7.64 -17.81 5.07
N LEU A 135 -6.83 -16.76 4.93
CA LEU A 135 -7.26 -15.37 4.72
C LEU A 135 -7.10 -14.89 3.27
N LYS A 136 -6.69 -15.77 2.35
CA LYS A 136 -6.35 -15.44 0.96
C LYS A 136 -7.41 -14.60 0.25
N ASP A 137 -8.69 -14.97 0.38
CA ASP A 137 -9.79 -14.30 -0.31
C ASP A 137 -10.27 -13.02 0.38
N LYS A 138 -9.68 -12.67 1.52
CA LYS A 138 -10.07 -11.54 2.36
C LYS A 138 -9.04 -10.43 2.39
N VAL A 139 -7.78 -10.72 2.06
CA VAL A 139 -6.69 -9.75 2.08
C VAL A 139 -6.41 -9.27 0.66
N LEU A 140 -6.42 -7.95 0.46
CA LEU A 140 -6.10 -7.30 -0.81
C LEU A 140 -4.91 -6.37 -0.59
N PHE A 141 -3.82 -6.58 -1.32
CA PHE A 141 -2.73 -5.61 -1.37
C PHE A 141 -3.13 -4.45 -2.27
N ASP A 142 -3.17 -3.23 -1.72
CA ASP A 142 -3.69 -2.03 -2.40
C ASP A 142 -2.77 -0.83 -2.17
N LEU A 143 -2.17 -0.30 -3.24
CA LEU A 143 -1.20 0.80 -3.16
C LEU A 143 -1.86 2.17 -2.90
N SER A 144 -3.18 2.29 -3.06
CA SER A 144 -3.91 3.52 -2.70
C SER A 144 -4.03 3.71 -1.19
N LEU A 145 -3.84 2.66 -0.38
CA LEU A 145 -4.00 2.72 1.06
C LEU A 145 -2.80 3.45 1.70
N ALA A 146 -3.01 4.70 2.15
CA ALA A 146 -1.96 5.55 2.72
C ALA A 146 -2.39 6.20 4.05
N ARG A 147 -2.89 5.38 5.01
CA ARG A 147 -3.44 5.85 6.30
C ARG A 147 -2.45 5.82 7.45
N GLY A 148 -2.60 6.77 8.38
CA GLY A 148 -1.97 6.74 9.71
C GLY A 148 -0.47 7.07 9.73
N LEU A 149 -0.02 7.99 8.86
CA LEU A 149 1.40 8.25 8.59
C LEU A 149 2.00 9.50 9.24
#